data_AF-A0A538ART3-F1
#
_entry.id   AF-A0A538ART3-F1
#
_cell.length_a   1.000
_cell.length_b   1.000
_cell.length_c   1.000
_cell.angle_alpha   90.00
_cell.angle_beta   90.00
_cell.angle_gamma   90.00
#
_symmetry.space_group_name_H-M   'P 1'
#
loop_
_entity.id
_entity.type
_entity.pdbx_description
1 polymer ?
#
loop_
_entity_poly.entity_id
_entity_poly.type
_entity_poly.pdbx_seq_one_letter_code
_entity_poly.pdbx_strand_id
1 'polypeptide(L)'
;SGYLPGPRDVYVSLSQVRRFALRRGDEVTGYVRAPKEGTSEKYYALLRVETVADLTPDEARLRPEFKNLTPLFPDERFRLEWGPQALTERVIDIIAPLGKGQRGLIVSPPKAGKTTILKQIANGILANTKGVHLIVLLVDERPEEVTDWQRTVKAAEVVYSTFDQPAENHTQVAELVLERAKRLV
;
A
#
# COMPACT_ATOMS: atom_id res chain seq x y z
N SER A 1 -4.12 3.78 -11.48
CA SER A 1 -2.80 4.41 -11.69
C SER A 1 -1.98 4.05 -10.47
N GLY A 2 -0.80 3.45 -10.62
CA GLY A 2 0.07 3.05 -9.50
C GLY A 2 0.65 4.27 -8.77
N TYR A 3 -0.20 5.18 -8.29
CA TYR A 3 0.13 6.44 -7.63
C TYR A 3 0.95 7.46 -8.45
N LEU A 4 1.04 7.26 -9.76
CA LEU A 4 1.61 8.23 -10.68
C LEU A 4 0.59 9.34 -11.03
N PRO A 5 1.06 10.57 -11.32
CA PRO A 5 0.21 11.68 -11.73
C PRO A 5 -0.68 11.32 -12.91
N GLY A 6 -1.96 11.68 -12.82
CA GLY A 6 -2.96 11.32 -13.81
C GLY A 6 -3.94 12.46 -14.12
N PRO A 7 -4.63 12.40 -15.27
CA PRO A 7 -5.64 13.39 -15.63
C PRO A 7 -6.89 13.34 -14.72
N ARG A 8 -7.03 12.27 -13.92
CA ARG A 8 -8.12 12.08 -12.96
C ARG A 8 -7.73 12.48 -11.53
N ASP A 9 -6.55 13.06 -11.34
CA ASP A 9 -6.12 13.52 -10.03
C ASP A 9 -7.06 14.63 -9.52
N VAL A 10 -7.25 14.63 -8.20
CA VAL A 10 -8.09 15.59 -7.51
C VAL A 10 -7.20 16.63 -6.85
N TYR A 11 -7.40 17.88 -7.21
CA TYR A 11 -6.78 19.01 -6.55
C TYR A 11 -7.30 19.15 -5.12
N VAL A 12 -6.38 19.18 -4.17
CA VAL A 12 -6.63 19.46 -2.75
C VAL A 12 -5.96 20.78 -2.39
N SER A 13 -6.76 21.73 -1.91
CA SER A 13 -6.25 23.05 -1.55
C SER A 13 -5.42 23.02 -0.27
N LEU A 14 -4.43 23.93 -0.15
CA LEU A 14 -3.61 24.05 1.06
C LEU A 14 -4.45 24.37 2.31
N SER A 15 -5.57 25.06 2.15
CA SER A 15 -6.52 25.32 3.24
C SER A 15 -7.18 24.04 3.74
N GLN A 16 -7.58 23.11 2.84
CA GLN A 16 -8.10 21.80 3.21
C GLN A 16 -7.03 20.93 3.87
N VAL A 17 -5.81 20.92 3.33
CA VAL A 17 -4.67 20.19 3.92
C VAL A 17 -4.46 20.63 5.38
N ARG A 18 -4.43 21.94 5.63
CA ARG A 18 -4.26 22.48 6.98
C ARG A 18 -5.48 22.21 7.88
N ARG A 19 -6.70 22.42 7.36
CA ARG A 19 -7.95 22.26 8.13
C ARG A 19 -8.12 20.84 8.65
N PHE A 20 -7.83 19.84 7.82
CA PHE A 20 -8.00 18.42 8.17
C PHE A 20 -6.70 17.74 8.58
N ALA A 21 -5.61 18.50 8.74
CA ALA A 21 -4.28 17.99 9.07
C ALA A 21 -3.84 16.82 8.16
N LEU A 22 -4.12 16.93 6.86
CA LEU A 22 -3.80 15.89 5.89
C LEU A 22 -2.29 15.78 5.73
N ARG A 23 -1.81 14.53 5.62
CA ARG A 23 -0.41 14.18 5.42
C ARG A 23 -0.25 13.43 4.10
N ARG A 24 0.95 13.49 3.49
CA ARG A 24 1.25 12.68 2.30
C ARG A 24 0.94 11.21 2.61
N GLY A 25 0.29 10.52 1.66
CA GLY A 25 -0.14 9.13 1.82
C GLY A 25 -1.50 8.94 2.50
N ASP A 26 -2.18 9.99 2.97
CA ASP A 26 -3.55 9.83 3.48
C ASP A 26 -4.50 9.49 2.34
N GLU A 27 -5.29 8.43 2.52
CA GLU A 27 -6.44 8.15 1.66
C GLU A 27 -7.58 9.08 2.05
N VAL A 28 -8.09 9.86 1.09
CA VAL A 28 -9.13 10.86 1.34
C VAL A 28 -10.33 10.54 0.48
N THR A 29 -11.48 10.33 1.11
CA THR A 29 -12.76 10.20 0.41
C THR A 29 -13.56 11.48 0.58
N GLY A 30 -14.34 11.83 -0.43
CA GLY A 30 -15.03 13.11 -0.43
C GLY A 30 -15.78 13.41 -1.72
N TYR A 31 -16.60 14.46 -1.64
CA TYR A 31 -17.27 15.01 -2.81
C TYR A 31 -16.28 15.87 -3.60
N VAL A 32 -16.25 15.67 -4.91
CA VAL A 32 -15.44 16.46 -5.83
C VAL A 32 -16.33 17.27 -6.77
N ARG A 33 -15.82 18.40 -7.26
CA ARG A 33 -16.44 19.18 -8.34
C ARG A 33 -15.59 19.14 -9.58
N ALA A 34 -16.25 19.17 -10.74
CA ALA A 34 -15.57 19.35 -12.02
C ALA A 34 -14.87 20.74 -12.08
N PRO A 35 -13.79 20.86 -12.87
CA PRO A 35 -13.20 22.16 -13.17
C PRO A 35 -14.24 23.07 -13.84
N LYS A 36 -14.23 24.37 -13.50
CA LYS A 36 -15.18 25.32 -14.09
C LYS A 36 -14.80 25.64 -15.53
N GLU A 37 -15.78 25.59 -16.43
CA GLU A 37 -15.60 26.06 -17.81
C GLU A 37 -15.16 27.53 -17.84
N GLY A 38 -14.19 27.85 -18.70
CA GLY A 38 -13.64 29.20 -18.82
C GLY A 38 -12.61 29.58 -17.75
N THR A 39 -12.22 28.66 -16.85
CA THR A 39 -11.13 28.88 -15.89
C THR A 39 -9.87 28.10 -16.25
N SER A 40 -8.75 28.40 -15.59
CA SER A 40 -7.48 27.65 -15.74
C SER A 40 -7.48 26.31 -14.97
N GLU A 41 -8.59 25.92 -14.34
CA GLU A 41 -8.71 24.68 -13.59
C GLU A 41 -8.64 23.47 -14.54
N LYS A 42 -7.62 22.62 -14.38
CA LYS A 42 -7.44 21.40 -15.19
C LYS A 42 -7.92 20.12 -14.51
N TYR A 43 -8.08 20.14 -13.20
CA TYR A 43 -8.34 18.97 -12.36
C TYR A 43 -9.68 19.10 -11.64
N TYR A 44 -10.25 17.96 -11.24
CA TYR A 44 -11.34 17.96 -10.26
C TYR A 44 -10.85 18.59 -8.96
N ALA A 45 -11.70 19.31 -8.26
CA ALA A 45 -11.34 19.92 -6.97
C ALA A 45 -12.13 19.25 -5.85
N LEU A 46 -11.45 18.94 -4.75
CA LEU A 46 -12.10 18.42 -3.54
C LEU A 46 -13.03 19.49 -2.95
N LEU A 47 -14.29 19.17 -2.75
CA LEU A 47 -15.30 20.07 -2.18
C LEU A 47 -15.49 19.83 -0.68
N ARG A 48 -15.68 18.57 -0.30
CA ARG A 48 -15.94 18.14 1.09
C ARG A 48 -15.21 16.83 1.36
N VAL A 49 -14.56 16.74 2.52
CA VAL A 49 -13.93 15.50 3.01
C VAL A 49 -14.97 14.71 3.80
N GLU A 50 -15.16 13.44 3.46
CA GLU A 50 -15.96 12.48 4.24
C GLU A 50 -15.07 11.73 5.24
N THR A 51 -14.01 11.08 4.75
CA THR A 51 -13.09 10.30 5.58
C THR A 51 -11.64 10.57 5.23
N VAL A 52 -10.77 10.32 6.20
CA VAL A 52 -9.31 10.37 6.05
C VAL A 52 -8.74 9.09 6.67
N ALA A 53 -8.17 8.21 5.84
CA ALA A 53 -7.67 6.90 6.22
C ALA A 53 -8.70 6.08 7.03
N ASP A 54 -9.92 5.96 6.48
CA ASP A 54 -11.08 5.28 7.08
C ASP A 54 -11.61 5.85 8.41
N LEU A 55 -11.06 6.98 8.87
CA LEU A 55 -11.53 7.70 10.05
C LEU A 55 -12.34 8.93 9.65
N THR A 56 -13.16 9.43 10.60
CA THR A 56 -13.75 10.75 10.43
C THR A 56 -12.67 11.83 10.44
N PRO A 57 -12.90 13.02 9.83
CA PRO A 57 -11.87 14.05 9.75
C PRO A 57 -11.43 14.57 11.12
N ASP A 58 -12.30 14.52 12.13
CA ASP A 58 -11.97 14.94 13.49
C ASP A 58 -11.10 13.90 14.21
N GLU A 59 -11.40 12.61 14.08
CA GLU A 59 -10.56 11.52 14.61
C GLU A 59 -9.19 11.50 13.92
N ALA A 60 -9.16 11.69 12.60
CA ALA A 60 -7.94 11.65 11.82
C ALA A 60 -6.92 12.72 12.24
N ARG A 61 -7.39 13.85 12.80
CA ARG A 61 -6.55 14.93 13.34
C ARG A 61 -5.86 14.58 14.66
N LEU A 62 -6.41 13.62 15.41
CA LEU A 62 -5.89 13.19 16.70
C LEU A 62 -4.88 12.03 16.57
N ARG A 63 -4.71 11.48 15.36
CA ARG A 63 -3.76 10.40 15.09
C ARG A 63 -2.32 10.81 15.45
N PRO A 64 -1.55 9.98 16.16
CA PRO A 64 -0.14 10.25 16.39
C PRO A 64 0.65 10.36 15.08
N GLU A 65 1.82 10.99 15.16
CA GLU A 65 2.78 10.92 14.06
C GLU A 65 3.56 9.61 14.17
N PHE A 66 3.64 8.84 13.06
CA PHE A 66 4.33 7.55 13.01
C PHE A 66 5.74 7.57 13.61
N LYS A 67 6.50 8.66 13.37
CA LYS A 67 7.86 8.83 13.91
C LYS A 67 7.94 8.96 15.45
N ASN A 68 6.81 9.26 16.10
CA ASN A 68 6.72 9.39 17.56
C ASN A 68 6.29 8.08 18.22
N LEU A 69 5.95 7.05 17.44
CA LEU A 69 5.62 5.73 17.98
C LEU A 69 6.88 5.03 18.50
N THR A 70 6.74 4.26 19.58
CA THR A 70 7.85 3.49 20.14
C THR A 70 8.04 2.21 19.31
N PRO A 71 9.23 2.00 18.72
CA PRO A 71 9.51 0.77 18.00
C PRO A 71 9.64 -0.40 18.99
N LEU A 72 8.93 -1.49 18.72
CA LEU A 72 8.99 -2.72 19.50
C LEU A 72 9.32 -3.91 18.58
N PHE A 73 9.83 -4.99 19.17
CA PHE A 73 9.95 -6.25 18.45
C PHE A 73 8.57 -6.86 18.20
N PRO A 74 8.39 -7.61 17.10
CA PRO A 74 7.15 -8.35 16.85
C PRO A 74 6.83 -9.31 18.00
N ASP A 75 5.65 -9.16 18.58
CA ASP A 75 5.08 -10.01 19.63
C ASP A 75 3.93 -10.88 19.09
N GLU A 76 3.26 -10.42 18.03
CA GLU A 76 2.24 -11.17 17.31
C GLU A 76 2.79 -11.82 16.03
N ARG A 77 2.45 -13.09 15.83
CA ARG A 77 2.91 -13.90 14.70
C ARG A 77 1.87 -14.00 13.58
N PHE A 78 2.31 -13.89 12.33
CA PHE A 78 1.55 -14.35 11.18
C PHE A 78 1.65 -15.88 11.05
N ARG A 79 0.50 -16.55 10.92
CA ARG A 79 0.43 -17.96 10.52
C ARG A 79 0.24 -18.02 9.02
N LEU A 80 1.12 -18.72 8.31
CA LEU A 80 1.07 -18.78 6.85
C LEU A 80 0.42 -20.07 6.37
N GLU A 81 0.58 -21.18 7.08
CA GLU A 81 -0.07 -22.44 6.74
C GLU A 81 -1.60 -22.28 6.68
N TRP A 82 -2.20 -22.57 5.53
CA TRP A 82 -3.64 -22.40 5.31
C TRP A 82 -4.29 -23.61 4.61
N GLY A 83 -3.63 -24.77 4.66
CA GLY A 83 -4.15 -26.04 4.15
C GLY A 83 -3.08 -27.13 4.00
N PRO A 84 -3.48 -28.38 3.73
CA PRO A 84 -2.55 -29.52 3.68
C PRO A 84 -1.49 -29.41 2.57
N GLN A 85 -1.76 -28.62 1.52
CA GLN A 85 -0.84 -28.41 0.39
C GLN A 85 0.11 -27.22 0.59
N ALA A 86 -0.03 -26.44 1.67
CA ALA A 86 0.74 -25.23 1.95
C ALA A 86 2.16 -25.56 2.49
N LEU A 87 2.92 -26.37 1.75
CA LEU A 87 4.22 -26.88 2.18
C LEU A 87 5.25 -25.75 2.37
N THR A 88 5.30 -24.78 1.44
CA THR A 88 6.23 -23.65 1.54
C THR A 88 5.93 -22.81 2.78
N GLU A 89 4.67 -22.48 2.99
CA GLU A 89 4.19 -21.68 4.11
C GLU A 89 4.51 -22.35 5.44
N ARG A 90 4.31 -23.68 5.54
CA ARG A 90 4.69 -24.48 6.71
C ARG A 90 6.18 -24.45 7.01
N VAL A 91 7.01 -24.57 5.98
CA VAL A 91 8.46 -24.52 6.13
C VAL A 91 8.90 -23.14 6.64
N ILE A 92 8.33 -22.06 6.09
CA ILE A 92 8.58 -20.70 6.59
C ILE A 92 8.13 -20.57 8.04
N ASP A 93 6.93 -21.05 8.37
CA ASP A 93 6.38 -21.02 9.71
C ASP A 93 7.29 -21.74 10.76
N ILE A 94 8.04 -22.76 10.35
CA ILE A 94 8.94 -23.50 11.24
C ILE A 94 10.32 -22.84 11.31
N ILE A 95 10.90 -22.49 10.17
CA ILE A 95 12.32 -22.11 10.07
C ILE A 95 12.53 -20.60 10.24
N ALA A 96 11.60 -19.79 9.72
CA ALA A 96 11.73 -18.34 9.66
C ALA A 96 10.36 -17.66 9.88
N PRO A 97 9.77 -17.77 11.08
CA PRO A 97 8.43 -17.25 11.36
C PRO A 97 8.36 -15.74 11.15
N LEU A 98 7.24 -15.27 10.58
CA LEU A 98 7.00 -13.84 10.33
C LEU A 98 6.08 -13.27 11.42
N GLY A 99 6.41 -12.08 11.94
CA GLY A 99 5.60 -11.35 12.92
C GLY A 99 5.08 -10.01 12.41
N LYS A 100 4.11 -9.42 13.13
CA LYS A 100 3.62 -8.06 12.89
C LYS A 100 4.71 -7.06 13.24
N GLY A 101 5.17 -6.29 12.24
CA GLY A 101 6.35 -5.41 12.37
C GLY A 101 7.67 -6.08 11.96
N GLN A 102 7.65 -7.32 11.45
CA GLN A 102 8.85 -8.01 10.98
C GLN A 102 9.50 -7.26 9.80
N ARG A 103 10.82 -7.14 9.87
CA ARG A 103 11.65 -6.74 8.73
C ARG A 103 12.36 -7.98 8.21
N GLY A 104 12.01 -8.39 7.00
CA GLY A 104 12.54 -9.61 6.37
C GLY A 104 13.15 -9.31 5.01
N LEU A 105 14.10 -10.15 4.61
CA LEU A 105 14.68 -10.15 3.27
C LEU A 105 14.69 -11.58 2.74
N ILE A 106 14.14 -11.79 1.55
CA ILE A 106 14.22 -13.07 0.83
C ILE A 106 15.38 -12.97 -0.16
N VAL A 107 16.46 -13.69 0.14
CA VAL A 107 17.60 -13.80 -0.76
C VAL A 107 17.38 -14.99 -1.68
N SER A 108 17.35 -14.74 -2.99
CA SER A 108 17.09 -15.76 -4.00
C SER A 108 17.89 -15.46 -5.26
N PRO A 109 18.56 -16.44 -5.88
CA PRO A 109 19.11 -16.27 -7.22
C PRO A 109 17.97 -16.13 -8.25
N PRO A 110 18.28 -15.64 -9.47
CA PRO A 110 17.31 -15.58 -10.56
C PRO A 110 16.69 -16.96 -10.84
N LYS A 111 15.40 -17.00 -11.16
CA LYS A 111 14.62 -18.22 -11.49
C LYS A 111 14.48 -19.27 -10.37
N ALA A 112 14.78 -18.94 -9.12
CA ALA A 112 14.60 -19.85 -7.98
C ALA A 112 13.22 -19.77 -7.29
N GLY A 113 12.22 -19.16 -7.94
CA GLY A 113 10.83 -19.16 -7.43
C GLY A 113 10.48 -18.06 -6.43
N LYS A 114 11.28 -16.98 -6.33
CA LYS A 114 11.01 -15.78 -5.50
C LYS A 114 9.55 -15.33 -5.57
N THR A 115 9.04 -15.16 -6.78
CA THR A 115 7.68 -14.66 -7.03
C THR A 115 6.61 -15.61 -6.49
N THR A 116 6.79 -16.93 -6.65
CA THR A 116 5.87 -17.93 -6.12
C THR A 116 5.83 -17.91 -4.59
N ILE A 117 7.01 -17.86 -3.96
CA ILE A 117 7.11 -17.80 -2.49
C ILE A 117 6.44 -16.55 -1.94
N LEU A 118 6.69 -15.38 -2.53
CA LEU A 118 6.06 -14.13 -2.08
C LEU A 118 4.53 -14.18 -2.20
N LYS A 119 3.99 -14.77 -3.27
CA LYS A 119 2.53 -14.96 -3.43
C LYS A 119 1.95 -15.93 -2.41
N GLN A 120 2.67 -17.00 -2.09
CA GLN A 120 2.28 -17.95 -1.04
C GLN A 120 2.23 -17.28 0.33
N ILE A 121 3.25 -16.46 0.66
CA ILE A 121 3.25 -15.65 1.89
C ILE A 121 2.05 -14.71 1.91
N ALA A 122 1.83 -13.95 0.84
CA ALA A 122 0.71 -13.02 0.72
C ALA A 122 -0.65 -13.70 0.95
N ASN A 123 -0.89 -14.83 0.27
CA ASN A 123 -2.13 -15.58 0.40
C ASN A 123 -2.28 -16.22 1.79
N GLY A 124 -1.19 -16.74 2.38
CA GLY A 124 -1.21 -17.27 3.74
C GLY A 124 -1.58 -16.21 4.79
N ILE A 125 -1.02 -14.99 4.66
CA ILE A 125 -1.39 -13.86 5.53
C ILE A 125 -2.87 -13.52 5.38
N LEU A 126 -3.36 -13.37 4.13
CA LEU A 126 -4.75 -13.01 3.84
C LEU A 126 -5.75 -14.09 4.31
N ALA A 127 -5.39 -15.37 4.18
CA ALA A 127 -6.26 -16.48 4.58
C ALA A 127 -6.40 -16.58 6.09
N ASN A 128 -5.32 -16.35 6.83
CA ASN A 128 -5.27 -16.62 8.27
C ASN A 128 -5.45 -15.38 9.16
N THR A 129 -5.24 -14.17 8.63
CA THR A 129 -5.22 -12.95 9.44
C THR A 129 -6.24 -11.93 8.94
N LYS A 130 -7.28 -11.69 9.74
CA LYS A 130 -8.29 -10.67 9.45
C LYS A 130 -7.76 -9.27 9.76
N GLY A 131 -8.24 -8.27 9.02
CA GLY A 131 -7.92 -6.86 9.25
C GLY A 131 -6.51 -6.43 8.84
N VAL A 132 -5.80 -7.26 8.07
CA VAL A 132 -4.49 -6.88 7.51
C VAL A 132 -4.71 -6.13 6.21
N HIS A 133 -4.12 -4.94 6.10
CA HIS A 133 -3.99 -4.24 4.83
C HIS A 133 -2.73 -4.71 4.12
N LEU A 134 -2.87 -5.49 3.06
CA LEU A 134 -1.74 -6.03 2.30
C LEU A 134 -1.43 -5.16 1.09
N ILE A 135 -0.24 -4.55 1.07
CA ILE A 135 0.27 -3.79 -0.07
C ILE A 135 1.37 -4.59 -0.76
N VAL A 136 1.24 -4.78 -2.07
CA VAL A 136 2.27 -5.36 -2.93
C VAL A 136 2.83 -4.26 -3.82
N LEU A 137 4.08 -3.87 -3.59
CA LEU A 137 4.79 -2.90 -4.41
C LEU A 137 5.74 -3.61 -5.39
N LEU A 138 5.50 -3.42 -6.69
CA LEU A 138 6.31 -3.95 -7.78
C LEU A 138 7.06 -2.80 -8.47
N VAL A 139 8.39 -2.83 -8.46
CA VAL A 139 9.24 -1.78 -9.04
C VAL A 139 10.17 -2.42 -10.05
N ASP A 140 10.31 -1.79 -11.22
CA ASP A 140 11.19 -2.24 -12.30
C ASP A 140 10.89 -3.68 -12.74
N GLU A 141 9.61 -4.06 -12.70
CA GLU A 141 9.14 -5.41 -13.00
C GLU A 141 8.39 -5.44 -14.34
N ARG A 142 8.25 -6.65 -14.91
CA ARG A 142 7.55 -6.81 -16.19
C ARG A 142 6.03 -6.65 -16.08
N PRO A 143 5.34 -6.04 -17.06
CA PRO A 143 3.88 -5.86 -17.05
C PRO A 143 3.07 -7.15 -16.89
N GLU A 144 3.53 -8.26 -17.47
CA GLU A 144 2.89 -9.56 -17.32
C GLU A 144 2.96 -10.09 -15.88
N GLU A 145 4.06 -9.81 -15.16
CA GLU A 145 4.20 -10.17 -13.76
C GLU A 145 3.27 -9.33 -12.87
N VAL A 146 3.13 -8.03 -13.18
CA VAL A 146 2.15 -7.16 -12.51
C VAL A 146 0.73 -7.70 -12.65
N THR A 147 0.36 -8.07 -13.87
CA THR A 147 -0.97 -8.63 -14.16
C THR A 147 -1.20 -9.94 -13.40
N ASP A 148 -0.18 -10.80 -13.34
CA ASP A 148 -0.21 -12.06 -12.62
C ASP A 148 -0.37 -11.87 -11.09
N TRP A 149 0.30 -10.86 -10.51
CA TRP A 149 0.08 -10.46 -9.11
C TRP A 149 -1.35 -10.00 -8.84
N GLN A 150 -1.89 -9.12 -9.69
CA GLN A 150 -3.27 -8.61 -9.55
C GLN A 150 -4.31 -9.73 -9.63
N ARG A 151 -4.07 -10.75 -10.45
CA ARG A 151 -4.99 -11.89 -10.59
C ARG A 151 -4.86 -12.92 -9.47
N THR A 152 -3.66 -13.08 -8.92
CA THR A 152 -3.38 -14.09 -7.89
C THR A 152 -3.74 -13.61 -6.48
N VAL A 153 -3.44 -12.34 -6.15
CA VAL A 153 -3.60 -11.80 -4.79
C VAL A 153 -4.66 -10.70 -4.80
N LYS A 154 -5.90 -11.07 -5.13
CA LYS A 154 -7.00 -10.13 -5.41
C LYS A 154 -7.36 -9.19 -4.26
N ALA A 155 -7.13 -9.62 -3.02
CA ALA A 155 -7.43 -8.82 -1.83
C ALA A 155 -6.30 -7.85 -1.45
N ALA A 156 -5.15 -7.90 -2.13
CA ALA A 156 -4.06 -6.97 -1.91
C ALA A 156 -4.20 -5.71 -2.76
N GLU A 157 -3.74 -4.60 -2.20
CA GLU A 157 -3.46 -3.38 -2.95
C GLU A 157 -2.17 -3.59 -3.76
N VAL A 158 -2.29 -3.81 -5.07
CA VAL A 158 -1.13 -3.98 -5.96
C VAL A 158 -0.77 -2.64 -6.60
N VAL A 159 0.37 -2.09 -6.18
CA VAL A 159 0.95 -0.84 -6.69
C VAL A 159 2.20 -1.19 -7.50
N TYR A 160 2.38 -0.54 -8.65
CA TYR A 160 3.47 -0.88 -9.54
C TYR A 160 4.04 0.31 -10.31
N SER A 161 5.32 0.21 -10.62
CA SER A 161 6.02 0.98 -11.66
C SER A 161 6.85 0.00 -12.48
N THR A 162 6.37 -0.32 -13.68
CA THR A 162 7.01 -1.28 -14.60
C THR A 162 8.34 -0.77 -15.15
N PHE A 163 9.18 -1.66 -15.67
CA PHE A 163 10.55 -1.36 -16.14
C PHE A 163 10.66 -0.31 -17.27
N ASP A 164 9.56 -0.03 -17.96
CA ASP A 164 9.48 0.98 -19.02
C ASP A 164 9.39 2.42 -18.47
N GLN A 165 9.25 2.58 -17.15
CA GLN A 165 9.15 3.87 -16.50
C GLN A 165 10.53 4.41 -16.08
N PRO A 166 10.73 5.74 -16.03
CA PRO A 166 11.94 6.35 -15.48
C PRO A 166 12.19 5.99 -14.01
N ALA A 167 13.46 6.01 -13.58
CA ALA A 167 13.85 5.71 -12.20
C ALA A 167 13.25 6.70 -11.18
N GLU A 168 12.98 7.94 -11.59
CA GLU A 168 12.29 8.93 -10.77
C GLU A 168 10.87 8.48 -10.43
N ASN A 169 10.17 7.84 -11.37
CA ASN A 169 8.84 7.30 -11.15
C ASN A 169 8.88 6.14 -10.14
N HIS A 170 9.86 5.24 -10.26
CA HIS A 170 10.07 4.16 -9.29
C HIS A 170 10.23 4.70 -7.86
N THR A 171 11.06 5.73 -7.70
CA THR A 171 11.33 6.36 -6.41
C THR A 171 10.08 7.05 -5.86
N GLN A 172 9.39 7.83 -6.70
CA GLN A 172 8.19 8.55 -6.31
C GLN A 172 7.07 7.61 -5.83
N VAL A 173 6.84 6.51 -6.55
CA VAL A 173 5.84 5.50 -6.20
C VAL A 173 6.21 4.79 -4.91
N ALA A 174 7.47 4.36 -4.75
CA ALA A 174 7.93 3.70 -3.53
C ALA A 174 7.80 4.59 -2.29
N GLU A 175 8.16 5.88 -2.39
CA GLU A 175 7.98 6.84 -1.31
C GLU A 175 6.51 7.02 -0.93
N LEU A 176 5.63 7.11 -1.92
CA LEU A 176 4.20 7.33 -1.67
C LEU A 176 3.56 6.09 -1.04
N VAL A 177 3.94 4.89 -1.47
CA VAL A 177 3.50 3.64 -0.83
C VAL A 177 4.00 3.57 0.61
N LEU A 178 5.24 3.96 0.89
CA LEU A 178 5.76 4.01 2.24
C LEU A 178 4.98 5.01 3.11
N GLU A 179 4.67 6.20 2.60
CA GLU A 179 3.83 7.16 3.32
C GLU A 179 2.41 6.62 3.54
N ARG A 180 1.81 5.96 2.54
CA ARG A 180 0.50 5.29 2.67
C ARG A 180 0.51 4.24 3.77
N ALA A 181 1.54 3.40 3.84
CA ALA A 181 1.71 2.40 4.89
C ALA A 181 1.83 3.05 6.28
N LYS A 182 2.59 4.14 6.42
CA LYS A 182 2.70 4.90 7.69
C LYS A 182 1.40 5.58 8.11
N ARG A 183 0.44 5.79 7.21
CA ARG A 183 -0.88 6.35 7.55
C ARG A 183 -1.87 5.30 8.07
N LEU A 184 -1.62 4.03 7.77
CA LEU A 184 -2.42 2.87 8.21
C LEU A 184 -2.02 2.33 9.59
N VAL A 185 -0.83 2.71 10.06
CA VAL A 185 -0.26 2.34 11.36
C VAL A 185 -0.42 3.50 12.33
#